data_AF-A0A838EXL7-F1
#
_entry.id   AF-A0A838EXL7-F1
#
_cell.length_a   1.000
_cell.length_b   1.000
_cell.length_c   1.000
_cell.angle_alpha   90.00
_cell.angle_beta   90.00
_cell.angle_gamma   90.00
#
_symmetry.space_group_name_H-M   'P 1'
#
loop_
_entity.id
_entity.type
_entity.pdbx_description
1 polymer ?
#
loop_
_entity_poly.entity_id
_entity_poly.type
_entity_poly.pdbx_seq_one_letter_code
_entity_poly.pdbx_strand_id
1 'polypeptide(L)'
;MNKTMRLSLFLSLLLLSACGGKQSSIKMGETTRADVIAEKGEPLSEEDLSKEATAAPDSSIMNFENGEKIQLKGDIVTNRFTNPTGDKKLVMWWKHKFKECIGLKQTKLAHDIKAHTPPEIELTCPSEGLSIIFTEGSDVVSRVVENEKK
;
A
#
# COMPACT_ATOMS: atom_id res chain seq x y z
N MET A 1 -25.16 -57.93 -32.47
CA MET A 1 -26.46 -57.42 -31.99
C MET A 1 -26.22 -56.56 -30.74
N ASN A 2 -26.74 -55.32 -30.78
CA ASN A 2 -27.08 -54.38 -29.69
C ASN A 2 -25.99 -54.06 -28.64
N LYS A 3 -25.36 -52.88 -28.56
CA LYS A 3 -25.76 -51.45 -28.68
C LYS A 3 -26.60 -50.93 -27.49
N THR A 4 -25.90 -50.38 -26.48
CA THR A 4 -26.32 -49.36 -25.49
C THR A 4 -25.03 -48.84 -24.84
N MET A 5 -24.42 -47.69 -25.19
CA MET A 5 -24.87 -46.28 -25.13
C MET A 5 -25.33 -45.85 -23.73
N ARG A 6 -24.48 -45.05 -23.07
CA ARG A 6 -24.71 -43.92 -22.12
C ARG A 6 -23.36 -43.68 -21.42
N LEU A 7 -22.50 -42.80 -21.94
CA LEU A 7 -22.57 -41.34 -21.79
C LEU A 7 -22.85 -40.93 -20.33
N SER A 8 -21.82 -41.02 -19.47
CA SER A 8 -21.79 -40.30 -18.21
C SER A 8 -20.85 -39.12 -18.35
N LEU A 9 -21.46 -37.96 -18.22
CA LEU A 9 -20.96 -36.62 -18.43
C LEU A 9 -19.62 -36.34 -17.73
N PHE A 10 -18.69 -35.78 -18.50
CA PHE A 10 -17.77 -34.75 -18.03
C PHE A 10 -18.60 -33.61 -17.41
N LEU A 11 -18.66 -33.54 -16.07
CA LEU A 11 -19.26 -32.40 -15.38
C LEU A 11 -18.70 -32.23 -13.96
N SER A 12 -17.38 -32.09 -13.83
CA SER A 12 -16.79 -31.39 -12.69
C SER A 12 -16.58 -29.94 -13.10
N LEU A 13 -17.71 -29.25 -13.18
CA LEU A 13 -17.80 -27.80 -13.34
C LEU A 13 -16.92 -27.12 -12.30
N LEU A 14 -16.00 -26.28 -12.80
CA LEU A 14 -15.80 -24.93 -12.30
C LEU A 14 -15.78 -24.79 -10.76
N LEU A 15 -14.65 -25.17 -10.15
CA LEU A 15 -14.14 -24.42 -9.01
C LEU A 15 -13.57 -23.08 -9.52
N LEU A 16 -14.42 -22.28 -10.18
CA LEU A 16 -14.36 -20.84 -10.13
C LEU A 16 -14.95 -20.45 -8.77
N SER A 17 -14.30 -20.86 -7.68
CA SER A 17 -14.44 -20.13 -6.43
C SER A 17 -13.85 -18.77 -6.75
N ALA A 18 -14.75 -17.85 -7.10
CA ALA A 18 -14.49 -16.45 -7.14
C ALA A 18 -13.71 -16.09 -5.86
N CYS A 19 -12.39 -15.91 -6.01
CA CYS A 19 -11.69 -14.90 -5.25
C CYS A 19 -12.31 -13.57 -5.71
N GLY A 20 -13.53 -13.32 -5.23
CA GLY A 20 -14.06 -11.97 -5.16
C GLY A 20 -13.05 -11.24 -4.31
N GLY A 21 -12.18 -10.48 -4.97
CA GLY A 21 -11.18 -9.67 -4.31
C GLY A 21 -11.93 -8.82 -3.29
N LYS A 22 -11.81 -9.19 -2.01
CA LYS A 22 -12.25 -8.35 -0.90
C LYS A 22 -11.56 -7.02 -1.14
N GLN A 23 -12.35 -6.04 -1.57
CA GLN A 23 -11.88 -4.69 -1.76
C GLN A 23 -11.33 -4.26 -0.39
N SER A 24 -10.01 -4.12 -0.33
CA SER A 24 -9.27 -3.85 0.90
C SER A 24 -9.93 -2.70 1.66
N SER A 25 -10.35 -2.96 2.89
CA SER A 25 -11.28 -2.09 3.62
C SER A 25 -10.58 -1.16 4.62
N ILE A 26 -9.25 -1.16 4.62
CA ILE A 26 -8.44 -0.36 5.54
C ILE A 26 -8.76 1.12 5.32
N LYS A 27 -9.37 1.72 6.34
CA LYS A 27 -9.65 3.14 6.43
C LYS A 27 -8.67 3.77 7.39
N MET A 28 -7.83 4.65 6.86
CA MET A 28 -6.84 5.39 7.65
C MET A 28 -7.55 6.23 8.72
N GLY A 29 -7.08 6.16 9.96
CA GLY A 29 -7.67 6.83 11.12
C GLY A 29 -8.80 6.04 11.81
N GLU A 30 -9.29 4.94 11.23
CA GLU A 30 -10.39 4.13 11.78
C GLU A 30 -9.99 2.68 12.04
N THR A 31 -9.29 2.04 11.10
CA THR A 31 -8.96 0.62 11.17
C THR A 31 -7.96 0.35 12.29
N THR A 32 -8.23 -0.66 13.11
CA THR A 32 -7.37 -1.07 14.22
C THR A 32 -6.35 -2.12 13.81
N ARG A 33 -5.33 -2.36 14.65
CA ARG A 33 -4.40 -3.48 14.50
C ARG A 33 -5.12 -4.82 14.39
N ALA A 34 -6.11 -5.05 15.25
CA ALA A 34 -6.87 -6.30 15.28
C ALA A 34 -7.61 -6.52 13.96
N ASP A 35 -8.20 -5.47 13.39
CA ASP A 35 -8.87 -5.54 12.09
C ASP A 35 -7.89 -5.87 10.96
N VAL A 36 -6.69 -5.27 10.99
CA VAL A 36 -5.63 -5.56 10.01
C VAL A 36 -5.21 -7.02 10.08
N ILE A 37 -4.95 -7.55 11.28
CA ILE A 37 -4.57 -8.96 11.47
C ILE A 37 -5.71 -9.89 11.01
N ALA A 38 -6.96 -9.54 11.29
CA ALA A 38 -8.11 -10.31 10.82
C ALA A 38 -8.28 -10.29 9.29
N GLU A 39 -7.93 -9.18 8.61
CA GLU A 39 -8.01 -9.05 7.14
C GLU A 39 -6.81 -9.68 6.44
N LYS A 40 -5.59 -9.49 6.96
CA LYS A 40 -4.32 -9.80 6.27
C LYS A 40 -3.54 -10.97 6.85
N GLY A 41 -3.88 -11.43 8.06
CA GLY A 41 -3.08 -12.36 8.83
C GLY A 41 -1.99 -11.65 9.64
N GLU A 42 -1.17 -12.46 10.33
CA GLU A 42 -0.04 -11.96 11.13
C GLU A 42 1.02 -11.30 10.23
N PRO A 43 1.61 -10.17 10.66
CA PRO A 43 2.72 -9.56 9.94
C PRO A 43 3.97 -10.44 10.00
N LEU A 44 4.83 -10.32 8.99
CA LEU A 44 6.14 -10.97 8.98
C LEU A 44 7.06 -10.44 10.06
N SER A 45 7.00 -9.13 10.29
CA SER A 45 7.77 -8.43 11.30
C SER A 45 7.07 -7.13 11.70
N GLU A 46 7.41 -6.64 12.88
CA GLU A 46 7.02 -5.32 13.36
C GLU A 46 8.27 -4.52 13.73
N GLU A 47 8.31 -3.26 13.32
CA GLU A 47 9.37 -2.31 13.60
C GLU A 47 8.81 -1.22 14.53
N ASP A 48 9.38 -1.08 15.74
CA ASP A 48 9.02 -0.02 16.68
C ASP A 48 9.76 1.28 16.30
N LEU A 49 8.98 2.29 15.90
CA LEU A 49 9.49 3.60 15.50
C LEU A 49 9.45 4.62 16.64
N SER A 50 8.95 4.26 17.83
CA SER A 50 8.80 5.19 18.96
C SER A 50 10.08 5.91 19.38
N LYS A 51 11.24 5.35 19.03
CA LYS A 51 12.57 5.91 19.32
C LYS A 51 13.15 6.77 18.20
N GLU A 52 12.50 6.83 17.04
CA GLU A 52 12.95 7.67 15.93
C GLU A 52 12.56 9.13 16.17
N ALA A 53 13.51 10.05 16.00
CA ALA A 53 13.31 11.47 16.30
C ALA A 53 12.19 12.13 15.47
N THR A 54 11.86 11.56 14.31
CA THR A 54 10.85 12.06 13.37
C THR A 54 9.52 11.33 13.45
N ALA A 55 9.44 10.24 14.20
CA ALA A 55 8.24 9.43 14.29
C ALA A 55 7.32 9.93 15.42
N ALA A 56 6.02 9.66 15.29
CA ALA A 56 5.09 9.91 16.38
C ALA A 56 5.40 8.97 17.57
N PRO A 57 5.20 9.42 18.82
CA PRO A 57 5.22 8.52 19.97
C PRO A 57 4.29 7.33 19.73
N ASP A 58 4.71 6.14 20.19
CA ASP A 58 3.97 4.89 20.07
C ASP A 58 3.62 4.51 18.62
N SER A 59 4.50 4.80 17.66
CA SER A 59 4.32 4.35 16.28
C SER A 59 5.10 3.07 15.98
N SER A 60 4.49 2.19 15.19
CA SER A 60 5.12 0.96 14.71
C SER A 60 4.77 0.71 13.24
N ILE A 61 5.58 -0.09 12.56
CA ILE A 61 5.33 -0.55 11.20
C ILE A 61 5.19 -2.07 11.19
N MET A 62 4.06 -2.56 10.69
CA MET A 62 3.85 -3.97 10.35
C MET A 62 4.26 -4.23 8.89
N ASN A 63 5.13 -5.21 8.66
CA ASN A 63 5.58 -5.62 7.33
C ASN A 63 4.87 -6.91 6.88
N PHE A 64 4.44 -6.99 5.62
CA PHE A 64 3.76 -8.16 5.05
C PHE A 64 4.51 -8.75 3.84
N GLU A 65 4.22 -10.02 3.50
CA GLU A 65 4.92 -10.79 2.45
C GLU A 65 4.90 -10.13 1.06
N ASN A 66 3.83 -9.41 0.72
CA ASN A 66 3.67 -8.74 -0.57
C ASN A 66 4.46 -7.41 -0.68
N GLY A 67 5.28 -7.08 0.33
CA GLY A 67 6.00 -5.81 0.42
C GLY A 67 5.12 -4.63 0.85
N GLU A 68 3.88 -4.89 1.24
CA GLU A 68 3.02 -3.90 1.88
C GLU A 68 3.51 -3.63 3.30
N LYS A 69 3.46 -2.37 3.71
CA LYS A 69 3.71 -1.96 5.10
C LYS A 69 2.52 -1.18 5.63
N ILE A 70 2.20 -1.34 6.90
CA ILE A 70 1.14 -0.60 7.58
C ILE A 70 1.74 0.07 8.81
N GLN A 71 1.62 1.39 8.89
CA GLN A 71 2.03 2.14 10.06
C GLN A 71 0.84 2.32 10.99
N LEU A 72 1.07 2.00 12.26
CA LEU A 72 0.17 2.23 13.37
C LEU A 72 0.68 3.41 14.19
N LYS A 73 -0.26 4.14 14.80
CA LYS A 73 0.00 5.02 15.93
C LYS A 73 -0.90 4.55 17.08
N GLY A 74 -0.28 4.02 18.14
CA GLY A 74 -0.99 3.20 19.11
C GLY A 74 -1.59 1.98 18.40
N ASP A 75 -2.92 1.86 18.44
CA ASP A 75 -3.66 0.75 17.83
C ASP A 75 -4.30 1.08 16.46
N ILE A 76 -4.16 2.33 15.99
CA ILE A 76 -4.88 2.83 14.80
C ILE A 76 -3.94 2.94 13.60
N VAL A 77 -4.41 2.47 12.44
CA VAL A 77 -3.72 2.62 11.15
C VAL A 77 -3.71 4.06 10.71
N THR A 78 -2.52 4.63 10.50
CA THR A 78 -2.36 5.99 9.98
C THR A 78 -1.93 6.01 8.53
N ASN A 79 -1.05 5.07 8.15
CA ASN A 79 -0.49 5.02 6.81
C ASN A 79 -0.42 3.59 6.29
N ARG A 80 -0.59 3.43 4.97
CA ARG A 80 -0.35 2.18 4.26
C ARG A 80 0.59 2.42 3.09
N PHE A 81 1.67 1.64 3.04
CA PHE A 81 2.71 1.74 2.01
C PHE A 81 2.59 0.55 1.07
N THR A 82 2.51 0.82 -0.22
CA THR A 82 2.39 -0.21 -1.25
C THR A 82 3.39 0.02 -2.39
N ASN A 83 3.80 -1.09 -3.01
CA ASN A 83 4.59 -1.04 -4.23
C ASN A 83 3.71 -0.63 -5.42
N PRO A 84 4.10 0.37 -6.21
CA PRO A 84 3.34 0.74 -7.40
C PRO A 84 3.40 -0.35 -8.48
N THR A 85 2.30 -0.53 -9.20
CA THR A 85 2.17 -1.48 -10.32
C THR A 85 1.68 -0.78 -11.59
N GLY A 86 2.03 -1.33 -12.75
CA GLY A 86 1.69 -0.73 -14.06
C GLY A 86 2.17 0.73 -14.18
N ASP A 87 1.31 1.59 -14.73
CA ASP A 87 1.61 3.01 -14.95
C ASP A 87 1.85 3.79 -13.65
N LYS A 88 1.35 3.29 -12.51
CA LYS A 88 1.59 3.90 -11.19
C LYS A 88 3.07 3.87 -10.81
N LYS A 89 3.91 3.12 -11.51
CA LYS A 89 5.37 3.16 -11.33
C LYS A 89 5.98 4.46 -11.83
N LEU A 90 5.30 5.22 -12.68
CA LEU A 90 5.85 6.41 -13.33
C LEU A 90 5.47 7.68 -12.56
N VAL A 91 6.47 8.51 -12.22
CA VAL A 91 6.25 9.81 -11.55
C VAL A 91 5.35 10.72 -12.37
N MET A 92 5.49 10.71 -13.70
CA MET A 92 4.67 11.53 -14.59
C MET A 92 3.17 11.18 -14.54
N TRP A 93 2.82 9.91 -14.34
CA TRP A 93 1.43 9.50 -14.19
C TRP A 93 0.79 10.16 -12.96
N TRP A 94 1.51 10.16 -11.83
CA TRP A 94 1.05 10.77 -10.59
C TRP A 94 1.02 12.29 -10.65
N LYS A 95 2.02 12.92 -11.27
CA LYS A 95 1.98 14.38 -11.52
C LYS A 95 0.76 14.77 -12.34
N HIS A 96 0.38 13.96 -13.33
CA HIS A 96 -0.85 14.19 -14.08
C HIS A 96 -2.11 13.94 -13.23
N LYS A 97 -2.14 12.86 -12.44
CA LYS A 97 -3.26 12.55 -11.55
C LYS A 97 -3.50 13.68 -10.54
N PHE A 98 -2.44 14.18 -9.92
CA PHE A 98 -2.49 15.22 -8.89
C PHE A 98 -2.53 16.65 -9.45
N LYS A 99 -2.67 16.84 -10.76
CA LYS A 99 -2.60 18.17 -11.39
C LYS A 99 -3.64 19.16 -10.84
N GLU A 100 -4.82 18.67 -10.45
CA GLU A 100 -5.90 19.47 -9.86
C GLU A 100 -5.97 19.33 -8.33
N CYS A 101 -4.95 18.74 -7.70
CA CYS A 101 -4.98 18.48 -6.27
C CYS A 101 -4.83 19.77 -5.46
N ILE A 102 -5.89 20.12 -4.71
CA ILE A 102 -5.87 21.23 -3.78
C ILE A 102 -4.86 20.94 -2.66
N GLY A 103 -3.88 21.83 -2.49
CA GLY A 103 -2.87 21.71 -1.43
C GLY A 103 -1.78 20.67 -1.71
N LEU A 104 -1.48 20.39 -2.98
CA LEU A 104 -0.34 19.56 -3.39
C LEU A 104 0.95 20.04 -2.70
N LYS A 105 1.64 19.14 -2.00
CA LYS A 105 2.89 19.42 -1.29
C LYS A 105 4.01 18.53 -1.80
N GLN A 106 5.20 19.10 -1.91
CA GLN A 106 6.42 18.35 -2.18
C GLN A 106 7.40 18.55 -1.02
N THR A 107 7.85 17.46 -0.42
CA THR A 107 8.73 17.47 0.76
C THR A 107 9.98 16.64 0.45
N LYS A 108 11.17 17.14 0.79
CA LYS A 108 12.38 16.32 0.80
C LYS A 108 12.41 15.52 2.10
N LEU A 109 12.45 14.20 2.02
CA LEU A 109 12.52 13.34 3.20
C LEU A 109 13.96 13.37 3.74
N ALA A 110 14.09 13.67 5.03
CA ALA A 110 15.37 13.67 5.72
C ALA A 110 15.72 12.23 6.11
N HIS A 111 16.47 11.53 5.27
CA HIS A 111 17.21 10.36 5.69
C HIS A 111 18.69 10.71 5.78
N ASP A 112 19.44 10.00 6.64
CA ASP A 112 20.90 10.10 6.73
C ASP A 112 21.50 10.04 5.33
N ILE A 113 21.82 11.23 4.80
CA ILE A 113 22.34 11.39 3.46
C ILE A 113 23.76 10.83 3.51
N LYS A 114 23.90 9.52 3.24
CA LYS A 114 25.16 9.01 2.73
C LYS A 114 25.51 9.91 1.56
N ALA A 115 26.72 10.47 1.55
CA ALA A 115 27.13 11.58 0.68
C ALA A 115 26.95 11.37 -0.85
N HIS A 116 26.44 10.21 -1.27
CA HIS A 116 26.26 9.80 -2.67
C HIS A 116 24.85 9.30 -2.99
N THR A 117 23.89 9.35 -2.06
CA THR A 117 22.50 8.96 -2.34
C THR A 117 21.66 10.23 -2.54
N PRO A 118 21.02 10.42 -3.72
CA PRO A 118 20.12 11.53 -3.91
C PRO A 118 18.94 11.45 -2.92
N PRO A 119 18.39 12.59 -2.46
CA PRO A 119 17.34 12.58 -1.46
C PRO A 119 16.06 11.97 -2.00
N GLU A 120 15.29 11.35 -1.11
CA GLU A 120 13.91 10.96 -1.42
C GLU A 120 12.99 12.19 -1.36
N ILE A 121 12.04 12.22 -2.28
CA ILE A 121 11.03 13.26 -2.41
C ILE A 121 9.68 12.60 -2.18
N GLU A 122 8.87 13.20 -1.30
CA GLU A 122 7.46 12.88 -1.15
C GLU A 122 6.61 13.93 -1.88
N LEU A 123 5.70 13.49 -2.75
CA LEU A 123 4.66 14.33 -3.36
C LEU A 123 3.29 13.91 -2.82
N THR A 124 2.69 14.77 -2.02
CA THR A 124 1.44 14.51 -1.28
C THR A 124 0.27 15.26 -1.88
N CYS A 125 -0.81 14.56 -2.16
CA CYS A 125 -2.13 15.10 -2.48
C CYS A 125 -3.11 14.87 -1.31
N PRO A 126 -3.33 15.86 -0.43
CA PRO A 126 -4.12 15.67 0.79
C PRO A 126 -5.58 15.33 0.53
N SER A 127 -6.20 15.95 -0.47
CA SER A 127 -7.62 15.74 -0.82
C SER A 127 -7.90 14.31 -1.30
N GLU A 128 -6.91 13.64 -1.91
CA GLU A 128 -7.01 12.23 -2.26
C GLU A 128 -6.55 11.30 -1.12
N GLY A 129 -5.86 11.82 -0.09
CA GLY A 129 -5.24 11.00 0.95
C GLY A 129 -4.10 10.14 0.40
N LEU A 130 -3.33 10.65 -0.56
CA LEU A 130 -2.28 9.89 -1.24
C LEU A 130 -0.97 10.67 -1.28
N SER A 131 0.14 9.98 -1.03
CA SER A 131 1.48 10.44 -1.37
C SER A 131 2.17 9.43 -2.29
N ILE A 132 3.12 9.92 -3.07
CA ILE A 132 4.14 9.07 -3.70
C ILE A 132 5.52 9.46 -3.20
N ILE A 133 6.40 8.48 -3.09
CA ILE A 133 7.81 8.69 -2.77
C ILE A 133 8.65 8.25 -3.96
N PHE A 134 9.63 9.05 -4.33
CA PHE A 134 10.59 8.79 -5.41
C PHE A 134 11.92 9.45 -5.11
N THR A 135 13.00 8.94 -5.70
CA THR A 135 14.34 9.55 -5.56
C THR A 135 14.45 10.78 -6.46
N GLU A 136 15.06 11.87 -5.98
CA GLU A 136 15.31 13.07 -6.78
C GLU A 136 16.09 12.71 -8.06
N GLY A 137 15.56 13.10 -9.22
CA GLY A 137 16.12 12.75 -10.54
C GLY A 137 15.64 11.42 -11.14
N SER A 138 14.88 10.60 -10.40
CA SER A 138 14.23 9.40 -10.93
C SER A 138 12.85 9.71 -11.52
N ASP A 139 12.47 8.97 -12.56
CA ASP A 139 11.12 8.92 -13.13
C ASP A 139 10.27 7.78 -12.54
N VAL A 140 10.81 7.02 -11.59
CA VAL A 140 10.17 5.86 -10.97
C VAL A 140 9.74 6.17 -9.53
N VAL A 141 8.49 5.83 -9.23
CA VAL A 141 7.94 5.84 -7.88
C VAL A 141 8.43 4.61 -7.12
N SER A 142 9.03 4.83 -5.95
CA SER A 142 9.49 3.73 -5.08
C SER A 142 8.34 3.15 -4.29
N ARG A 143 7.44 3.99 -3.77
CA ARG A 143 6.29 3.57 -2.97
C ARG A 143 5.14 4.58 -3.03
N VAL A 144 3.93 4.06 -2.89
CA VAL A 144 2.69 4.84 -2.75
C VAL A 144 2.26 4.75 -1.29
N VAL A 145 1.89 5.88 -0.71
CA VAL A 145 1.41 5.98 0.68
C VAL A 145 -0.05 6.40 0.66
N GLU A 146 -0.93 5.58 1.22
CA GLU A 146 -2.29 5.98 1.56
C GLU A 146 -2.25 6.60 2.96
N ASN A 147 -2.88 7.77 3.11
CA ASN A 147 -2.91 8.57 4.32
C ASN A 147 -4.37 8.90 4.68
N GLU A 148 -4.59 9.35 5.91
CA GLU A 148 -5.85 9.98 6.29
C GLU A 148 -6.13 11.21 5.42
N LYS A 149 -7.34 11.27 4.85
CA LYS A 149 -7.78 12.43 4.04
C LYS A 149 -7.99 13.64 4.95
N LYS A 150 -7.60 14.82 4.47
CA LYS A 150 -7.76 16.10 5.19
C LYS A 150 -8.60 17.08 4.40
#